data_AF-A0A0J8UEA0-F1
#
_entry.id   AF-A0A0J8UEA0-F1
#
_cell.length_a   1.000
_cell.length_b   1.000
_cell.length_c   1.000
_cell.angle_alpha   90.00
_cell.angle_beta   90.00
_cell.angle_gamma   90.00
#
_symmetry.space_group_name_H-M   'P 1'
#
loop_
_entity.id
_entity.type
_entity.pdbx_description
1 polymer ?
#
loop_
_entity_poly.entity_id
_entity_poly.type
_entity_poly.pdbx_seq_one_letter_code
_entity_poly.pdbx_strand_id
1 'polypeptide(L)'
;MDSKVETITPERAAELLEANTTNRPLSTGTVQTFADAMRRGEWRVTHQGIAVGSDGVLVDGQHRLAAVIEAGVPVDLTVFTDVDPTTFGVLDIGKRRNAADALAIEGEKNTTQLAAMLRIVWLYDNLSDGAWSGGRSRVTNTQVLEVLEKNPKVRDYVHPGEHLSAAIGMNKSAGGAASYLVARANSARKITPWLDGLIEGAGLAKNDARLKLRNHMSSLARRQVGEARRRYDPREQVSLYLTAFAAWGKGEPLTRLTYRPSDPVPKALKLGPTAPTQ
;
A
#
# COMPACT_ATOMS: atom_id res chain seq x y z
N MET A 1 -20.68 9.92 -32.23
CA MET A 1 -20.22 9.71 -30.85
C MET A 1 -20.38 11.01 -30.09
N ASP A 2 -21.33 11.03 -29.17
CA ASP A 2 -21.56 12.15 -28.25
C ASP A 2 -21.13 11.74 -26.85
N SER A 3 -20.75 12.72 -26.01
CA SER A 3 -20.36 12.46 -24.62
C SER A 3 -20.98 13.47 -23.67
N LYS A 4 -21.56 12.99 -22.56
CA LYS A 4 -22.05 13.83 -21.46
C LYS A 4 -21.70 13.21 -20.11
N VAL A 5 -21.56 14.04 -19.08
CA VAL A 5 -21.46 13.55 -17.70
C VAL A 5 -22.87 13.31 -17.18
N GLU A 6 -23.12 12.11 -16.69
CA GLU A 6 -24.41 11.69 -16.14
C GLU A 6 -24.22 11.03 -14.77
N THR A 7 -25.15 11.30 -13.86
CA THR A 7 -25.23 10.58 -12.59
C THR A 7 -25.82 9.20 -12.84
N ILE A 8 -25.04 8.15 -12.60
CA ILE A 8 -25.46 6.76 -12.78
C ILE A 8 -25.82 6.16 -11.42
N THR A 9 -27.09 5.78 -11.26
CA THR A 9 -27.59 5.07 -10.07
C THR A 9 -27.35 3.56 -10.18
N PRO A 10 -27.43 2.80 -9.07
CA PRO A 10 -27.36 1.33 -9.12
C PRO A 10 -28.38 0.70 -10.09
N GLU A 11 -29.60 1.23 -10.13
CA GLU A 11 -30.68 0.75 -11.02
C GLU A 11 -30.30 1.00 -12.47
N ARG A 12 -29.86 2.23 -12.79
CA ARG A 12 -29.43 2.57 -14.15
C ARG A 12 -28.20 1.77 -14.58
N ALA A 13 -27.29 1.48 -13.66
CA ALA A 13 -26.14 0.64 -13.93
C ALA A 13 -26.53 -0.81 -14.24
N ALA A 14 -27.56 -1.34 -13.56
CA ALA A 14 -28.08 -2.67 -13.83
C ALA A 14 -28.71 -2.75 -15.23
N GLU A 15 -29.55 -1.78 -15.60
CA GLU A 15 -30.15 -1.68 -16.94
C GLU A 15 -29.07 -1.66 -18.04
N LEU A 16 -28.02 -0.87 -17.86
CA LEU A 16 -26.92 -0.77 -18.84
C LEU A 16 -26.09 -2.06 -18.92
N LEU A 17 -26.01 -2.85 -17.84
CA LEU A 17 -25.33 -4.13 -17.83
C LEU A 17 -26.16 -5.26 -18.44
N GLU A 18 -27.48 -5.18 -18.46
CA GLU A 18 -28.34 -6.15 -19.17
C GLU A 18 -28.04 -6.14 -20.68
N ALA A 19 -27.70 -4.98 -21.23
CA ALA A 19 -27.28 -4.81 -22.62
C ALA A 19 -25.82 -5.23 -22.88
N ASN A 20 -25.10 -5.80 -21.90
CA ASN A 20 -23.72 -6.24 -22.06
C ASN A 20 -23.65 -7.68 -22.62
N THR A 21 -23.42 -7.81 -23.92
CA THR A 21 -23.41 -9.11 -24.61
C THR A 21 -22.02 -9.69 -24.87
N THR A 22 -20.97 -8.85 -24.82
CA THR A 22 -19.68 -9.19 -25.46
C THR A 22 -18.45 -8.95 -24.57
N ASN A 23 -18.58 -8.21 -23.47
CA ASN A 23 -17.39 -7.83 -22.68
C ASN A 23 -16.69 -9.03 -22.01
N ARG A 24 -15.38 -8.87 -21.79
CA ARG A 24 -14.54 -9.84 -21.06
C ARG A 24 -15.09 -10.18 -19.67
N PRO A 25 -14.76 -11.34 -19.08
CA PRO A 25 -15.16 -11.67 -17.72
C PRO A 25 -14.83 -10.56 -16.71
N LEU A 26 -15.78 -10.30 -15.80
CA LEU A 26 -15.59 -9.33 -14.73
C LEU A 26 -14.46 -9.76 -13.79
N SER A 27 -13.67 -8.79 -13.36
CA SER A 27 -12.65 -8.99 -12.34
C SER A 27 -13.26 -8.53 -11.02
N THR A 28 -13.66 -9.48 -10.17
CA THR A 28 -14.23 -9.20 -8.84
C THR A 28 -13.34 -8.26 -8.03
N GLY A 29 -12.02 -8.43 -8.12
CA GLY A 29 -11.06 -7.55 -7.46
C GLY A 29 -11.06 -6.11 -7.97
N THR A 30 -11.25 -5.91 -9.29
CA THR A 30 -11.36 -4.56 -9.88
C THR A 30 -12.68 -3.91 -9.49
N VAL A 31 -13.79 -4.64 -9.58
CA VAL A 31 -15.13 -4.18 -9.17
C VAL A 31 -15.09 -3.72 -7.71
N GLN A 32 -14.57 -4.55 -6.81
CA GLN A 32 -14.48 -4.22 -5.38
C GLN A 32 -13.62 -2.97 -5.13
N THR A 33 -12.51 -2.81 -5.86
CA THR A 33 -11.64 -1.63 -5.71
C THR A 33 -12.36 -0.34 -6.09
N PHE A 34 -13.09 -0.35 -7.21
CA PHE A 34 -13.89 0.80 -7.63
C PHE A 34 -15.05 1.06 -6.68
N ALA A 35 -15.77 0.01 -6.26
CA ALA A 35 -16.91 0.13 -5.36
C ALA A 35 -16.48 0.74 -4.01
N ASP A 36 -15.37 0.26 -3.44
CA ASP A 36 -14.84 0.80 -2.20
C ASP A 36 -14.40 2.27 -2.36
N ALA A 37 -13.82 2.65 -3.50
CA ALA A 37 -13.47 4.05 -3.79
C ALA A 37 -14.71 4.95 -3.93
N MET A 38 -15.78 4.44 -4.57
CA MET A 38 -17.07 5.13 -4.70
C MET A 38 -17.72 5.35 -3.32
N ARG A 39 -17.79 4.31 -2.48
CA ARG A 39 -18.32 4.41 -1.11
C ARG A 39 -17.56 5.43 -0.25
N ARG A 40 -16.25 5.59 -0.47
CA ARG A 40 -15.42 6.57 0.24
C ARG A 40 -15.48 7.99 -0.35
N GLY A 41 -16.19 8.20 -1.46
CA GLY A 41 -16.23 9.50 -2.15
C GLY A 41 -14.92 9.87 -2.85
N GLU A 42 -14.03 8.90 -3.06
CA GLU A 42 -12.76 9.08 -3.79
C GLU A 42 -12.96 9.06 -5.32
N TRP A 43 -14.14 8.68 -5.79
CA TRP A 43 -14.45 8.65 -7.22
C TRP A 43 -14.43 10.06 -7.81
N ARG A 44 -13.79 10.20 -8.98
CA ARG A 44 -13.70 11.45 -9.74
C ARG A 44 -14.08 11.16 -11.18
N VAL A 45 -14.87 12.05 -11.77
CA VAL A 45 -15.18 12.01 -13.20
C VAL A 45 -13.87 12.21 -13.97
N THR A 46 -13.64 11.36 -14.97
CA THR A 46 -12.47 11.46 -15.86
C THR A 46 -12.89 11.36 -17.31
N HIS A 47 -11.95 11.56 -18.24
CA HIS A 47 -12.15 11.27 -19.66
C HIS A 47 -12.49 9.79 -19.92
N GLN A 48 -12.14 8.88 -19.00
CA GLN A 48 -12.58 7.49 -19.07
C GLN A 48 -13.96 7.34 -18.43
N GLY A 49 -14.88 6.76 -19.20
CA GLY A 49 -16.29 6.68 -18.87
C GLY A 49 -16.88 5.28 -19.06
N ILE A 50 -18.13 5.26 -19.48
CA ILE A 50 -18.81 4.10 -20.07
C ILE A 50 -19.13 4.40 -21.53
N ALA A 51 -19.16 3.37 -22.37
CA ALA A 51 -19.44 3.50 -23.79
C ALA A 51 -20.61 2.60 -24.17
N VAL A 52 -21.61 3.19 -24.82
CA VAL A 52 -22.78 2.49 -25.37
C VAL A 52 -22.74 2.63 -26.88
N GLY A 53 -22.88 1.50 -27.58
CA GLY A 53 -22.91 1.44 -29.03
C GLY A 53 -24.18 2.09 -29.58
N SER A 54 -24.16 2.41 -30.88
CA SER A 54 -25.37 2.88 -31.58
C SER A 54 -26.50 1.85 -31.61
N ASP A 55 -26.19 0.58 -31.38
CA ASP A 55 -27.12 -0.54 -31.21
C ASP A 55 -27.65 -0.69 -29.76
N GLY A 56 -27.24 0.21 -28.85
CA GLY A 56 -27.62 0.17 -27.43
C GLY A 56 -26.82 -0.83 -26.59
N VAL A 57 -25.86 -1.55 -27.18
CA VAL A 57 -25.02 -2.53 -26.47
C VAL A 57 -23.93 -1.83 -25.67
N LEU A 58 -23.63 -2.35 -24.47
CA LEU A 58 -22.52 -1.83 -23.67
C LEU A 58 -21.16 -2.24 -24.27
N VAL A 59 -20.41 -1.26 -24.75
CA VAL A 59 -19.10 -1.45 -25.40
C VAL A 59 -17.94 -1.40 -24.40
N ASP A 60 -18.01 -0.53 -23.39
CA ASP A 60 -17.00 -0.45 -22.31
C ASP A 60 -17.63 0.10 -21.02
N GLY A 61 -16.97 -0.17 -19.89
CA GLY A 61 -17.37 0.35 -18.60
C GLY A 61 -18.03 -0.67 -17.68
N GLN A 62 -18.09 -1.96 -18.07
CA GLN A 62 -18.73 -2.99 -17.24
C GLN A 62 -18.20 -3.07 -15.80
N HIS A 63 -16.90 -2.86 -15.56
CA HIS A 63 -16.34 -2.86 -14.20
C HIS A 63 -16.77 -1.63 -13.40
N ARG A 64 -17.00 -0.49 -14.07
CA ARG A 64 -17.49 0.74 -13.44
C ARG A 64 -18.95 0.57 -13.07
N LEU A 65 -19.79 0.10 -14.00
CA LEU A 65 -21.22 -0.14 -13.74
C LEU A 65 -21.43 -1.18 -12.64
N ALA A 66 -20.72 -2.32 -12.71
CA ALA A 66 -20.78 -3.33 -11.66
C ALA A 66 -20.32 -2.79 -10.30
N ALA A 67 -19.36 -1.86 -10.29
CA ALA A 67 -18.91 -1.21 -9.07
C ALA A 67 -19.93 -0.22 -8.51
N VAL A 68 -20.73 0.47 -9.34
CA VAL A 68 -21.85 1.32 -8.88
C VAL A 68 -22.90 0.46 -8.15
N ILE A 69 -23.26 -0.68 -8.74
CA ILE A 69 -24.20 -1.63 -8.15
C ILE A 69 -23.66 -2.16 -6.82
N GLU A 70 -22.42 -2.66 -6.83
CA GLU A 70 -21.75 -3.15 -5.62
C GLU A 70 -21.65 -2.07 -4.54
N ALA A 71 -21.29 -0.83 -4.91
CA ALA A 71 -21.14 0.28 -3.98
C ALA A 71 -22.46 0.71 -3.34
N GLY A 72 -23.58 0.59 -4.07
CA GLY A 72 -24.90 1.02 -3.63
C GLY A 72 -25.05 2.54 -3.54
N VAL A 73 -24.19 3.31 -4.23
CA VAL A 73 -24.22 4.77 -4.24
C VAL A 73 -24.20 5.31 -5.67
N PRO A 74 -24.98 6.36 -6.00
CA PRO A 74 -24.91 6.99 -7.31
C PRO A 74 -23.58 7.72 -7.50
N VAL A 75 -23.03 7.70 -8.71
CA VAL A 75 -21.79 8.39 -9.06
C VAL A 75 -21.86 9.00 -10.45
N ASP A 76 -21.16 10.11 -10.65
CA ASP A 76 -21.05 10.73 -11.96
C ASP A 76 -20.06 9.97 -12.84
N LEU A 77 -20.48 9.70 -14.08
CA LEU A 77 -19.67 9.05 -15.12
C LEU A 77 -19.81 9.81 -16.43
N THR A 78 -18.73 9.91 -17.19
CA THR A 78 -18.80 10.29 -18.60
C THR A 78 -19.45 9.14 -19.37
N VAL A 79 -20.55 9.41 -20.07
CA VAL A 79 -21.28 8.45 -20.90
C VAL A 79 -21.03 8.82 -22.36
N PHE A 80 -20.46 7.88 -23.11
CA PHE A 80 -20.31 7.98 -24.56
C PHE A 80 -21.43 7.20 -25.24
N THR A 81 -22.17 7.83 -26.14
CA THR A 81 -23.22 7.20 -26.95
C THR A 81 -22.85 7.19 -28.42
N ASP A 82 -23.51 6.33 -29.20
CA ASP A 82 -23.28 6.17 -30.63
C ASP A 82 -21.82 5.84 -30.95
N VAL A 83 -21.23 4.95 -30.15
CA VAL A 83 -19.89 4.42 -30.36
C VAL A 83 -19.95 3.32 -31.42
N ASP A 84 -19.02 3.36 -32.38
CA ASP A 84 -18.89 2.31 -33.39
C ASP A 84 -18.50 0.98 -32.71
N PRO A 85 -19.27 -0.10 -32.88
CA PRO A 85 -18.98 -1.41 -32.27
C PRO A 85 -17.58 -1.96 -32.60
N THR A 86 -17.00 -1.56 -33.73
CA THR A 86 -15.64 -1.97 -34.14
C THR A 86 -14.52 -1.35 -33.29
N THR A 87 -14.84 -0.32 -32.50
CA THR A 87 -13.90 0.37 -31.60
C THR A 87 -13.45 -0.53 -30.43
N PHE A 88 -14.18 -1.62 -30.16
CA PHE A 88 -13.92 -2.55 -29.06
C PHE A 88 -12.47 -3.10 -29.02
N GLY A 89 -11.89 -3.39 -30.19
CA GLY A 89 -10.55 -3.97 -30.29
C GLY A 89 -9.40 -3.01 -29.94
N VAL A 90 -9.68 -1.70 -29.87
CA VAL A 90 -8.68 -0.64 -29.64
C VAL A 90 -8.79 -0.01 -28.25
N LEU A 91 -9.86 -0.34 -27.51
CA LEU A 91 -10.13 0.25 -26.20
C LEU A 91 -9.22 -0.35 -25.11
N ASP A 92 -8.41 0.54 -24.53
CA ASP A 92 -7.70 0.41 -23.25
C ASP A 92 -6.59 -0.67 -23.16
N ILE A 93 -5.61 -0.57 -24.06
CA ILE A 93 -4.27 -1.19 -23.95
C ILE A 93 -3.34 -0.36 -23.01
N GLY A 94 -3.83 0.77 -22.48
CA GLY A 94 -3.06 1.70 -21.67
C GLY A 94 -2.61 1.12 -20.31
N LYS A 95 -1.33 1.30 -19.97
CA LYS A 95 -0.81 1.01 -18.63
C LYS A 95 -1.48 1.95 -17.61
N ARG A 96 -2.28 1.39 -16.70
CA ARG A 96 -2.84 2.14 -15.56
C ARG A 96 -1.70 2.78 -14.77
N ARG A 97 -1.80 4.09 -14.49
CA ARG A 97 -0.86 4.80 -13.62
C ARG A 97 -0.89 4.16 -12.22
N ASN A 98 0.25 3.68 -11.77
CA ASN A 98 0.39 3.15 -10.41
C ASN A 98 0.73 4.29 -9.44
N ALA A 99 0.77 3.99 -8.13
CA ALA A 99 1.06 4.99 -7.11
C ALA A 99 2.43 5.66 -7.27
N ALA A 100 3.44 4.97 -7.81
CA ALA A 100 4.74 5.57 -8.10
C ALA A 100 4.68 6.56 -9.26
N ASP A 101 3.87 6.27 -10.29
CA ASP A 101 3.61 7.20 -11.39
C ASP A 101 2.88 8.45 -10.87
N ALA A 102 1.90 8.28 -9.98
CA ALA A 102 1.17 9.39 -9.35
C ALA A 102 2.11 10.29 -8.52
N LEU A 103 3.00 9.69 -7.72
CA LEU A 103 4.01 10.43 -6.95
C LEU A 103 5.01 11.16 -7.85
N ALA A 104 5.41 10.55 -8.97
CA ALA A 104 6.35 11.18 -9.90
C ALA A 104 5.77 12.44 -10.54
N ILE A 105 4.45 12.46 -10.81
CA ILE A 105 3.73 13.64 -11.30
C ILE A 105 3.78 14.78 -10.28
N GLU A 106 3.68 14.47 -8.99
CA GLU A 106 3.81 15.43 -7.88
C GLU A 106 5.27 15.87 -7.61
N GLY A 107 6.22 15.46 -8.45
CA GLY A 107 7.64 15.85 -8.33
C GLY A 107 8.44 15.04 -7.31
N GLU A 108 7.88 13.93 -6.80
CA GLU A 108 8.57 13.08 -5.84
C GLU A 108 9.72 12.29 -6.45
N LYS A 109 10.70 11.94 -5.60
CA LYS A 109 11.85 11.09 -5.95
C LYS A 109 11.71 9.71 -5.32
N ASN A 110 12.42 8.73 -5.87
CA ASN A 110 12.40 7.35 -5.38
C ASN A 110 10.97 6.77 -5.28
N THR A 111 10.13 7.15 -6.24
CA THR A 111 8.66 7.01 -6.15
C THR A 111 8.19 5.57 -5.99
N THR A 112 8.89 4.60 -6.56
CA THR A 112 8.59 3.17 -6.37
C THR A 112 8.75 2.74 -4.90
N GLN A 113 9.87 3.12 -4.27
CA GLN A 113 10.10 2.79 -2.86
C GLN A 113 9.17 3.58 -1.95
N LEU A 114 8.98 4.87 -2.24
CA LEU A 114 8.13 5.78 -1.48
C LEU A 114 6.66 5.34 -1.52
N ALA A 115 6.13 4.98 -2.69
CA ALA A 115 4.77 4.43 -2.84
C ALA A 115 4.57 3.18 -1.97
N ALA A 116 5.55 2.27 -1.98
CA ALA A 116 5.49 1.06 -1.17
C ALA A 116 5.60 1.36 0.33
N MET A 117 6.41 2.35 0.74
CA MET A 117 6.47 2.81 2.14
C MET A 117 5.14 3.41 2.60
N LEU A 118 4.55 4.30 1.80
CA LEU A 118 3.27 4.94 2.09
C LEU A 118 2.13 3.92 2.20
N ARG A 119 2.12 2.91 1.32
CA ARG A 119 1.19 1.78 1.42
C ARG A 119 1.35 1.04 2.75
N ILE A 120 2.59 0.79 3.21
CA ILE A 120 2.84 0.13 4.50
C ILE A 120 2.35 0.99 5.66
N VAL A 121 2.60 2.30 5.63
CA VAL A 121 2.09 3.24 6.65
C VAL A 121 0.57 3.25 6.67
N TRP A 122 -0.09 3.28 5.50
CA TRP A 122 -1.55 3.19 5.42
C TRP A 122 -2.09 1.88 6.02
N LEU A 123 -1.48 0.74 5.66
CA LEU A 123 -1.88 -0.57 6.17
C LEU A 123 -1.67 -0.69 7.68
N TYR A 124 -0.60 -0.08 8.20
CA TYR A 124 -0.36 0.00 9.63
C TYR A 124 -1.43 0.81 10.35
N ASP A 125 -1.78 1.99 9.81
CA ASP A 125 -2.73 2.90 10.44
C ASP A 125 -4.19 2.40 10.36
N ASN A 126 -4.54 1.62 9.34
CA ASN A 126 -5.93 1.21 9.07
C ASN A 126 -6.19 -0.28 9.30
N LEU A 127 -5.17 -1.13 9.31
CA LEU A 127 -5.28 -2.60 9.37
C LEU A 127 -4.20 -3.23 10.27
N SER A 128 -3.88 -2.61 11.42
CA SER A 128 -2.93 -3.17 12.39
C SER A 128 -3.34 -4.57 12.87
N ASP A 129 -4.63 -4.82 13.01
CA ASP A 129 -5.17 -6.07 13.57
C ASP A 129 -5.57 -7.07 12.47
N GLY A 130 -5.33 -6.71 11.21
CA GLY A 130 -5.72 -7.48 10.04
C GLY A 130 -4.53 -8.05 9.26
N ALA A 131 -4.86 -8.90 8.28
CA ALA A 131 -3.90 -9.37 7.29
C ALA A 131 -3.60 -8.25 6.28
N TRP A 132 -2.32 -8.06 5.95
CA TRP A 132 -1.88 -7.15 4.87
C TRP A 132 -1.94 -7.85 3.51
N SER A 133 -2.97 -8.65 3.29
CA SER A 133 -3.21 -9.43 2.09
C SER A 133 -4.70 -9.45 1.75
N GLY A 134 -5.03 -9.89 0.54
CA GLY A 134 -6.42 -9.93 0.06
C GLY A 134 -7.04 -8.56 -0.22
N GLY A 135 -8.35 -8.55 -0.48
CA GLY A 135 -9.07 -7.36 -0.95
C GLY A 135 -9.01 -6.15 -0.01
N ARG A 136 -9.10 -6.39 1.31
CA ARG A 136 -9.03 -5.32 2.33
C ARG A 136 -7.69 -4.59 2.33
N SER A 137 -6.62 -5.24 1.89
CA SER A 137 -5.28 -4.63 1.80
C SER A 137 -5.09 -3.76 0.55
N ARG A 138 -6.08 -3.62 -0.34
CA ARG A 138 -5.94 -2.75 -1.53
C ARG A 138 -5.92 -1.29 -1.09
N VAL A 139 -4.94 -0.55 -1.58
CA VAL A 139 -4.74 0.88 -1.28
C VAL A 139 -4.75 1.63 -2.60
N THR A 140 -5.61 2.65 -2.72
CA THR A 140 -5.74 3.45 -3.94
C THR A 140 -4.58 4.45 -4.06
N ASN A 141 -4.34 4.96 -5.28
CA ASN A 141 -3.33 6.01 -5.47
C ASN A 141 -3.68 7.27 -4.64
N THR A 142 -4.97 7.62 -4.57
CA THR A 142 -5.49 8.72 -3.74
C THR A 142 -5.11 8.53 -2.27
N GLN A 143 -5.36 7.34 -1.71
CA GLN A 143 -4.97 7.02 -0.33
C GLN A 143 -3.46 7.09 -0.10
N VAL A 144 -2.64 6.66 -1.07
CA VAL A 144 -1.18 6.80 -0.99
C VAL A 144 -0.75 8.27 -0.93
N LEU A 145 -1.35 9.12 -1.77
CA LEU A 145 -1.07 10.56 -1.78
C LEU A 145 -1.54 11.24 -0.48
N GLU A 146 -2.73 10.90 0.02
CA GLU A 146 -3.23 11.42 1.30
C GLU A 146 -2.33 11.04 2.48
N VAL A 147 -1.76 9.83 2.48
CA VAL A 147 -0.81 9.43 3.52
C VAL A 147 0.41 10.33 3.46
N LEU A 148 0.93 10.63 2.26
CA LEU A 148 2.10 11.49 2.09
C LEU A 148 1.84 12.93 2.52
N GLU A 149 0.65 13.45 2.20
CA GLU A 149 0.21 14.78 2.63
C GLU A 149 0.13 14.88 4.16
N LYS A 150 -0.46 13.88 4.82
CA LYS A 150 -0.56 13.82 6.29
C LYS A 150 0.77 13.50 6.98
N ASN A 151 1.71 12.89 6.25
CA ASN A 151 2.98 12.37 6.79
C ASN A 151 4.17 12.78 5.91
N PRO A 152 4.44 14.08 5.71
CA PRO A 152 5.39 14.53 4.69
C PRO A 152 6.83 14.07 4.97
N LYS A 153 7.17 13.89 6.25
CA LYS A 153 8.48 13.40 6.72
C LYS A 153 8.77 11.93 6.41
N VAL A 154 7.81 11.17 5.85
CA VAL A 154 8.09 9.79 5.41
C VAL A 154 9.23 9.75 4.38
N ARG A 155 9.37 10.82 3.59
CA ARG A 155 10.40 10.98 2.54
C ARG A 155 11.81 10.82 3.09
N ASP A 156 12.04 11.34 4.30
CA ASP A 156 13.34 11.31 4.98
C ASP A 156 13.79 9.87 5.33
N TYR A 157 12.87 8.91 5.29
CA TYR A 157 13.12 7.51 5.65
C TYR A 157 13.34 6.58 4.46
N VAL A 158 13.39 7.11 3.24
CA VAL A 158 13.78 6.34 2.05
C VAL A 158 15.20 5.82 2.21
N HIS A 159 16.17 6.70 2.50
CA HIS A 159 17.58 6.33 2.68
C HIS A 159 17.85 5.43 3.89
N PRO A 160 17.28 5.70 5.09
CA PRO A 160 17.31 4.73 6.19
C PRO A 160 16.85 3.33 5.79
N GLY A 161 15.79 3.22 4.98
CA GLY A 161 15.34 1.93 4.43
C GLY A 161 16.38 1.24 3.55
N GLU A 162 17.11 2.00 2.73
CA GLU A 162 18.20 1.47 1.91
C GLU A 162 19.39 1.00 2.74
N HIS A 163 19.78 1.77 3.76
CA HIS A 163 20.87 1.41 4.67
C HIS A 163 20.53 0.16 5.48
N LEU A 164 19.30 0.04 5.99
CA LEU A 164 18.83 -1.17 6.66
C LEU A 164 18.83 -2.38 5.71
N SER A 165 18.45 -2.18 4.45
CA SER A 165 18.49 -3.25 3.45
C SER A 165 19.92 -3.74 3.21
N ALA A 166 20.87 -2.82 3.04
CA ALA A 166 22.28 -3.15 2.86
C ALA A 166 22.91 -3.79 4.10
N ALA A 167 22.60 -3.29 5.29
CA ALA A 167 23.24 -3.73 6.53
C ALA A 167 22.68 -5.06 7.07
N ILE A 168 21.37 -5.28 6.94
CA ILE A 168 20.68 -6.39 7.63
C ILE A 168 19.76 -7.20 6.72
N GLY A 169 19.69 -6.90 5.42
CA GLY A 169 18.87 -7.64 4.45
C GLY A 169 17.36 -7.40 4.55
N MET A 170 16.93 -6.35 5.25
CA MET A 170 15.51 -5.96 5.32
C MET A 170 15.02 -5.44 3.96
N ASN A 171 13.73 -5.57 3.67
CA ASN A 171 13.14 -4.93 2.50
C ASN A 171 13.22 -3.40 2.66
N LYS A 172 13.70 -2.69 1.63
CA LYS A 172 13.90 -1.24 1.65
C LYS A 172 12.68 -0.46 2.12
N SER A 173 11.50 -0.78 1.56
CA SER A 173 10.25 -0.10 1.91
C SER A 173 9.74 -0.48 3.29
N ALA A 174 9.88 -1.74 3.71
CA ALA A 174 9.52 -2.15 5.06
C ALA A 174 10.40 -1.49 6.13
N GLY A 175 11.72 -1.45 5.89
CA GLY A 175 12.67 -0.79 6.79
C GLY A 175 12.47 0.71 6.87
N GLY A 176 12.26 1.37 5.72
CA GLY A 176 11.95 2.81 5.69
C GLY A 176 10.64 3.13 6.39
N ALA A 177 9.56 2.41 6.11
CA ALA A 177 8.27 2.62 6.76
C ALA A 177 8.34 2.36 8.27
N ALA A 178 8.95 1.25 8.72
CA ALA A 178 9.07 0.95 10.15
C ALA A 178 9.90 2.02 10.89
N SER A 179 10.98 2.50 10.27
CA SER A 179 11.81 3.59 10.81
C SER A 179 11.00 4.89 10.94
N TYR A 180 10.20 5.22 9.93
CA TYR A 180 9.28 6.36 9.99
C TYR A 180 8.23 6.19 11.09
N LEU A 181 7.59 5.03 11.21
CA LEU A 181 6.56 4.79 12.23
C LEU A 181 7.10 5.01 13.65
N VAL A 182 8.32 4.53 13.90
CA VAL A 182 9.03 4.75 15.15
C VAL A 182 9.37 6.23 15.35
N ALA A 183 9.90 6.91 14.33
CA ALA A 183 10.19 8.34 14.42
C ALA A 183 8.94 9.20 14.64
N ARG A 184 7.83 8.87 13.96
CA ARG A 184 6.53 9.52 14.10
C ARG A 184 6.01 9.42 15.53
N ALA A 185 6.14 8.25 16.16
CA ALA A 185 5.77 8.05 17.57
C ALA A 185 6.70 8.79 18.56
N ASN A 186 7.91 9.16 18.12
CA ASN A 186 8.98 9.72 18.93
C ASN A 186 9.45 11.09 18.42
N SER A 187 8.54 11.93 17.90
CA SER A 187 8.88 13.19 17.24
C SER A 187 9.76 14.16 18.07
N ALA A 188 9.73 14.05 19.39
CA ALA A 188 10.55 14.84 20.32
C ALA A 188 11.96 14.25 20.60
N ARG A 189 12.28 13.07 20.07
CA ARG A 189 13.53 12.34 20.31
C ARG A 189 14.14 11.85 19.00
N LYS A 190 15.47 11.86 18.93
CA LYS A 190 16.18 11.26 17.81
C LYS A 190 16.17 9.75 17.96
N ILE A 191 15.79 9.04 16.90
CA ILE A 191 15.84 7.57 16.84
C ILE A 191 17.17 7.08 16.25
N THR A 192 18.12 7.99 16.04
CA THR A 192 19.46 7.74 15.49
C THR A 192 20.23 6.65 16.25
N PRO A 193 20.28 6.61 17.60
CA PRO A 193 20.95 5.51 18.33
C PRO A 193 20.43 4.10 17.99
N TRP A 194 19.14 4.01 17.71
CA TRP A 194 18.52 2.77 17.27
C TRP A 194 18.92 2.41 15.84
N LEU A 195 18.84 3.38 14.91
CA LEU A 195 19.19 3.17 13.51
C LEU A 195 20.68 2.87 13.32
N ASP A 196 21.56 3.64 13.95
CA ASP A 196 23.02 3.47 13.85
C ASP A 196 23.44 2.10 14.39
N GLY A 197 22.92 1.70 15.56
CA GLY A 197 23.18 0.36 16.08
C GLY A 197 22.65 -0.75 15.15
N LEU A 198 21.53 -0.53 14.44
CA LEU A 198 21.04 -1.46 13.42
C LEU A 198 21.83 -1.43 12.11
N ILE A 199 22.54 -0.36 11.77
CA ILE A 199 23.28 -0.20 10.51
C ILE A 199 24.74 -0.63 10.72
N GLU A 200 25.41 -0.06 11.70
CA GLU A 200 26.82 -0.33 12.03
C GLU A 200 26.98 -1.71 12.67
N GLY A 201 26.17 -2.01 13.69
CA GLY A 201 26.22 -3.28 14.42
C GLY A 201 27.44 -3.51 15.32
N ALA A 202 28.35 -2.54 15.43
CA ALA A 202 29.50 -2.61 16.32
C ALA A 202 29.08 -2.45 17.79
N GLY A 203 29.77 -3.12 18.70
CA GLY A 203 29.58 -2.94 20.15
C GLY A 203 28.26 -3.48 20.74
N LEU A 204 27.44 -4.20 19.97
CA LEU A 204 26.17 -4.72 20.46
C LEU A 204 26.35 -5.96 21.36
N ALA A 205 25.75 -5.93 22.54
CA ALA A 205 25.74 -7.08 23.46
C ALA A 205 24.91 -8.26 22.90
N LYS A 206 25.21 -9.48 23.35
CA LYS A 206 24.55 -10.73 22.89
C LYS A 206 23.01 -10.70 22.96
N ASN A 207 22.45 -9.98 23.93
CA ASN A 207 21.01 -9.86 24.18
C ASN A 207 20.43 -8.49 23.78
N ASP A 208 21.21 -7.64 23.09
CA ASP A 208 20.72 -6.38 22.55
C ASP A 208 19.68 -6.67 21.46
N ALA A 209 18.51 -6.02 21.56
CA ALA A 209 17.41 -6.21 20.62
C ALA A 209 17.79 -5.81 19.18
N ARG A 210 18.70 -4.84 19.00
CA ARG A 210 19.27 -4.48 17.70
C ARG A 210 20.00 -5.68 17.10
N LEU A 211 20.86 -6.34 17.87
CA LEU A 211 21.62 -7.50 17.40
C LEU A 211 20.70 -8.67 17.04
N LYS A 212 19.64 -8.89 17.83
CA LYS A 212 18.63 -9.93 17.51
C LYS A 212 17.93 -9.64 16.19
N LEU A 213 17.51 -8.39 15.95
CA LEU A 213 16.88 -8.01 14.70
C LEU A 213 17.85 -8.15 13.51
N ARG A 214 19.08 -7.67 13.65
CA ARG A 214 20.14 -7.81 12.63
C ARG A 214 20.34 -9.27 12.21
N ASN A 215 20.50 -10.16 13.19
CA ASN A 215 20.73 -11.58 12.95
C ASN A 215 19.50 -12.26 12.33
N HIS A 216 18.29 -11.91 12.81
CA HIS A 216 17.05 -12.46 12.27
C HIS A 216 16.84 -12.05 10.81
N MET A 217 16.96 -10.76 10.49
CA MET A 217 16.79 -10.26 9.12
C MET A 217 17.87 -10.80 8.17
N SER A 218 19.13 -10.83 8.62
CA SER A 218 20.22 -11.45 7.86
C SER A 218 19.94 -12.93 7.57
N SER A 219 19.41 -13.66 8.55
CA SER A 219 19.02 -15.07 8.36
C SER A 219 17.87 -15.23 7.37
N LEU A 220 16.89 -14.32 7.37
CA LEU A 220 15.79 -14.34 6.39
C LEU A 220 16.25 -13.97 4.98
N ALA A 221 17.29 -13.14 4.86
CA ALA A 221 17.85 -12.70 3.58
C ALA A 221 18.83 -13.73 2.98
N ARG A 222 19.47 -14.56 3.81
CA ARG A 222 20.34 -15.65 3.36
C ARG A 222 19.54 -16.63 2.52
N ARG A 223 20.08 -16.94 1.34
CA ARG A 223 19.52 -17.89 0.38
C ARG A 223 20.28 -19.20 0.50
N GLN A 224 19.61 -20.32 0.77
CA GLN A 224 20.23 -21.63 0.59
C GLN A 224 20.14 -22.04 -0.89
N VAL A 225 21.17 -22.70 -1.39
CA VAL A 225 21.19 -23.23 -2.76
C VAL A 225 20.10 -24.29 -2.88
N GLY A 226 19.20 -24.14 -3.85
CA GLY A 226 18.07 -25.07 -4.06
C GLY A 226 16.75 -24.65 -3.41
N GLU A 227 16.73 -23.64 -2.53
CA GLU A 227 15.48 -23.15 -1.96
C GLU A 227 14.75 -22.18 -2.89
N ALA A 228 13.42 -22.33 -2.96
CA ALA A 228 12.55 -21.36 -3.62
C ALA A 228 12.71 -19.98 -2.96
N ARG A 229 12.65 -18.92 -3.77
CA ARG A 229 12.78 -17.54 -3.27
C ARG A 229 11.66 -17.26 -2.27
N ARG A 230 12.01 -17.13 -0.98
CA ARG A 230 11.03 -16.76 0.06
C ARG A 230 10.37 -15.43 -0.33
N ARG A 231 9.04 -15.42 -0.34
CA ARG A 231 8.27 -14.20 -0.58
C ARG A 231 8.44 -13.28 0.63
N TYR A 232 8.95 -12.07 0.40
CA TYR A 232 9.04 -11.06 1.44
C TYR A 232 7.63 -10.68 1.93
N ASP A 233 7.40 -10.75 3.24
CA ASP A 233 6.20 -10.24 3.89
C ASP A 233 6.55 -8.93 4.63
N PRO A 234 6.14 -7.75 4.11
CA PRO A 234 6.35 -6.48 4.80
C PRO A 234 5.75 -6.45 6.21
N ARG A 235 4.64 -7.16 6.45
CA ARG A 235 4.00 -7.21 7.76
C ARG A 235 4.88 -7.90 8.79
N GLU A 236 5.49 -9.03 8.42
CA GLU A 236 6.47 -9.76 9.24
C GLU A 236 7.64 -8.85 9.62
N GLN A 237 8.27 -8.21 8.63
CA GLN A 237 9.46 -7.40 8.87
C GLN A 237 9.17 -6.14 9.70
N VAL A 238 8.06 -5.44 9.42
CA VAL A 238 7.62 -4.29 10.23
C VAL A 238 7.31 -4.74 11.66
N SER A 239 6.62 -5.86 11.85
CA SER A 239 6.28 -6.37 13.19
C SER A 239 7.53 -6.70 14.00
N LEU A 240 8.49 -7.40 13.40
CA LEU A 240 9.75 -7.76 14.04
C LEU A 240 10.59 -6.52 14.39
N TYR A 241 10.60 -5.52 13.49
CA TYR A 241 11.27 -4.24 13.74
C TYR A 241 10.66 -3.51 14.94
N LEU A 242 9.34 -3.38 14.99
CA LEU A 242 8.63 -2.68 16.07
C LEU A 242 8.76 -3.40 17.41
N THR A 243 8.71 -4.74 17.41
CA THR A 243 8.98 -5.55 18.62
C THR A 243 10.39 -5.35 19.14
N ALA A 244 11.39 -5.39 18.26
CA ALA A 244 12.78 -5.17 18.65
C ALA A 244 13.01 -3.74 19.16
N PHE A 245 12.42 -2.74 18.51
CA PHE A 245 12.50 -1.34 18.94
C PHE A 245 11.87 -1.17 20.33
N ALA A 246 10.73 -1.81 20.59
CA ALA A 246 10.08 -1.74 21.89
C ALA A 246 10.94 -2.34 23.02
N ALA A 247 11.58 -3.49 22.78
CA ALA A 247 12.49 -4.10 23.74
C ALA A 247 13.71 -3.20 24.01
N TRP A 248 14.34 -2.66 22.95
CA TRP A 248 15.46 -1.73 23.07
C TRP A 248 15.06 -0.46 23.85
N GLY A 249 13.93 0.15 23.49
CA GLY A 249 13.46 1.38 24.12
C GLY A 249 13.13 1.24 25.60
N LYS A 250 12.83 0.03 26.07
CA LYS A 250 12.61 -0.31 27.48
C LYS A 250 13.89 -0.79 28.19
N GLY A 251 14.99 -1.00 27.48
CA GLY A 251 16.21 -1.60 28.03
C GLY A 251 16.04 -3.09 28.39
N GLU A 252 15.05 -3.77 27.81
CA GLU A 252 14.77 -5.18 28.10
C GLU A 252 15.67 -6.09 27.24
N PRO A 253 16.31 -7.12 27.82
CA PRO A 253 17.06 -8.09 27.05
C PRO A 253 16.11 -8.91 26.16
N LEU A 254 16.46 -9.05 24.88
CA LEU A 254 15.66 -9.83 23.94
C LEU A 254 16.35 -11.15 23.66
N THR A 255 15.74 -12.27 24.07
CA THR A 255 16.29 -13.62 23.82
C THR A 255 15.97 -14.11 22.42
N ARG A 256 14.71 -13.96 21.97
CA ARG A 256 14.22 -14.39 20.66
C ARG A 256 13.23 -13.39 20.08
N LEU A 257 13.33 -13.19 18.76
CA LEU A 257 12.32 -12.51 17.96
C LEU A 257 11.35 -13.52 17.34
N THR A 258 10.06 -13.27 17.50
CA THR A 258 8.99 -14.12 17.00
C THR A 258 7.96 -13.30 16.23
N TYR A 259 7.42 -13.88 15.16
CA TYR A 259 6.29 -13.34 14.41
C TYR A 259 5.23 -14.43 14.26
N ARG A 260 3.97 -14.07 14.44
CA ARG A 260 2.82 -14.92 14.13
C ARG A 260 1.86 -14.11 13.26
N PRO A 261 1.39 -14.65 12.13
CA PRO A 261 0.45 -13.93 11.27
C PRO A 261 -0.86 -13.52 11.95
N SER A 262 -1.31 -14.28 12.97
CA SER A 262 -2.50 -14.01 13.76
C SER A 262 -2.36 -12.84 14.72
N ASP A 263 -1.14 -12.49 15.13
CA ASP A 263 -0.92 -11.46 16.13
C ASP A 263 -1.07 -10.08 15.48
N PRO A 264 -1.67 -9.09 16.16
CA PRO A 264 -1.74 -7.73 15.65
C PRO A 264 -0.34 -7.15 15.46
N VAL A 265 -0.20 -6.23 14.50
CA VAL A 265 1.07 -5.53 14.28
C VAL A 265 1.37 -4.68 15.52
N PRO A 266 2.55 -4.82 16.16
CA PRO A 266 2.90 -4.08 17.36
C PRO A 266 2.77 -2.56 17.18
N LYS A 267 2.30 -1.88 18.23
CA LYS A 267 2.30 -0.40 18.25
C LYS A 267 3.73 0.12 18.35
N ALA A 268 4.05 1.19 17.62
CA ALA A 268 5.35 1.85 17.71
C ALA A 268 5.49 2.45 19.13
N LEU A 269 6.48 1.97 19.89
CA LEU A 269 6.71 2.41 21.26
C LEU A 269 7.04 3.91 21.29
N LYS A 270 6.41 4.67 22.20
CA LYS A 270 6.85 6.01 22.57
C LYS A 270 7.88 5.90 23.69
N LEU A 271 9.11 6.34 23.42
CA LEU A 271 10.24 6.27 24.34
C LEU A 271 10.00 7.15 25.57
N GLY A 272 10.23 6.55 26.75
CA GLY A 272 10.22 7.26 28.03
C GLY A 272 11.48 8.08 28.27
N PRO A 273 11.55 8.84 29.39
CA PRO A 273 12.72 9.63 29.76
C PRO A 273 13.99 8.80 29.92
N THR A 274 13.85 7.55 30.38
CA THR A 274 14.93 6.59 30.66
C THR A 274 15.34 5.74 29.46
N ALA A 275 14.83 6.03 28.26
CA ALA A 275 15.19 5.29 27.06
C ALA A 275 16.68 5.41 26.74
N PRO A 276 17.31 4.40 26.10
CA PRO A 276 18.73 4.45 25.77
C PRO A 276 19.02 5.62 24.83
N THR A 277 20.00 6.44 25.21
CA THR A 277 20.44 7.63 24.45
C THR A 277 21.71 7.43 23.65
N GLN A 278 22.32 6.24 23.70
CA GLN A 278 23.56 5.88 23.00
C GLN A 278 23.40 4.58 22.20
#